data_AF-A0A9D8TRI6-F1
#
_entry.id   AF-A0A9D8TRI6-F1
#
_cell.length_a   1.000
_cell.length_b   1.000
_cell.length_c   1.000
_cell.angle_alpha   90.00
_cell.angle_beta   90.00
_cell.angle_gamma   90.00
#
_symmetry.space_group_name_H-M   'P 1'
#
loop_
_entity.id
_entity.type
_entity.pdbx_description
1 polymer ?
#
loop_
_entity_poly.entity_id
_entity_poly.type
_entity_poly.pdbx_seq_one_letter_code
_entity_poly.pdbx_strand_id
1 'polypeptide(L)'
;MTEISSENLSEVLFKHHRSRLETSFISNSVEELLPNRDGTPRRWFRDLHRDYWSWMGLDILEIQKVVSDIAGSENRRTREGVLDTVYEYGPGNWVYEFSMLAEKHASHARSIENDPDAREEAFKHFR
;
A
#
# COMPACT_ATOMS: atom_id res chain seq x y z
N MET A 1 5.11 32.23 -32.86
CA MET A 1 5.31 30.89 -33.47
C MET A 1 4.87 29.88 -32.44
N THR A 2 3.67 29.33 -32.58
CA THR A 2 3.17 28.25 -31.72
C THR A 2 3.89 26.98 -32.13
N GLU A 3 4.71 26.43 -31.24
CA GLU A 3 5.32 25.11 -31.44
C GLU A 3 4.20 24.07 -31.55
N ILE A 4 4.02 23.55 -32.76
CA ILE A 4 3.12 22.41 -33.00
C ILE A 4 3.94 21.19 -32.57
N SER A 5 3.73 20.75 -31.33
CA SER A 5 4.23 19.47 -30.86
C SER A 5 3.89 18.39 -31.90
N SER A 6 4.92 17.75 -32.45
CA SER A 6 4.81 16.73 -33.50
C SER A 6 4.40 15.36 -32.96
N GLU A 7 3.84 15.30 -31.76
CA GLU A 7 3.40 14.05 -31.16
C GLU A 7 2.13 13.54 -31.85
N ASN A 8 2.12 12.24 -32.16
CA ASN A 8 0.96 11.59 -32.76
C ASN A 8 -0.22 11.66 -31.78
N LEU A 9 -1.28 12.38 -32.15
CA LEU A 9 -2.45 12.61 -31.30
C LEU A 9 -3.10 11.30 -30.82
N SER A 10 -3.01 10.23 -31.61
CA SER A 10 -3.49 8.90 -31.24
C SER A 10 -2.66 8.31 -30.11
N GLU A 11 -1.34 8.47 -30.13
CA GLU A 11 -0.46 7.99 -29.06
C GLU A 11 -0.71 8.74 -27.74
N VAL A 12 -1.04 10.02 -27.80
CA VAL A 12 -1.38 10.83 -26.62
C VAL A 12 -2.74 10.42 -26.03
N LEU A 13 -3.77 10.31 -26.88
CA LEU A 13 -5.14 10.02 -26.46
C LEU A 13 -5.34 8.57 -26.00
N PHE A 14 -4.65 7.62 -26.63
CA PHE A 14 -4.76 6.19 -26.32
C PHE A 14 -3.65 5.69 -25.40
N LYS A 15 -2.81 6.58 -24.86
CA LYS A 15 -1.84 6.22 -23.82
C LYS A 15 -2.61 5.63 -22.63
N HIS A 16 -2.24 4.42 -22.22
CA HIS A 16 -2.81 3.82 -21.01
C HIS A 16 -2.47 4.69 -19.80
N HIS A 17 -3.41 5.52 -19.38
CA HIS A 17 -3.36 6.20 -18.11
C HIS A 17 -3.94 5.24 -17.05
N ARG A 18 -3.17 4.95 -16.00
CA ARG A 18 -3.69 4.22 -14.84
C ARG A 18 -4.54 5.18 -14.01
N SER A 19 -5.77 5.48 -14.43
CA SER A 19 -6.77 6.15 -13.58
C SER A 19 -7.40 5.13 -12.61
N ARG A 20 -6.60 4.61 -11.69
CA ARG A 20 -7.21 3.97 -10.51
C ARG A 20 -7.52 5.05 -9.50
N LEU A 21 -8.80 5.18 -9.18
CA LEU A 21 -9.22 5.95 -8.02
C LEU A 21 -8.62 5.31 -6.77
N GLU A 22 -8.11 6.15 -5.86
CA GLU A 22 -7.72 5.71 -4.54
C GLU A 22 -8.94 5.12 -3.82
N THR A 23 -8.72 4.09 -3.00
CA THR A 23 -9.77 3.23 -2.44
C THR A 23 -10.86 3.99 -1.69
N SER A 24 -10.51 5.03 -0.94
CA SER A 24 -11.49 5.83 -0.18
C SER A 24 -12.46 6.63 -1.07
N PHE A 25 -12.20 6.68 -2.38
CA PHE A 25 -12.99 7.42 -3.37
C PHE A 25 -13.75 6.52 -4.37
N ILE A 26 -13.50 5.20 -4.37
CA ILE A 26 -14.13 4.27 -5.33
C ILE A 26 -15.64 4.17 -5.12
N SER A 27 -16.08 4.10 -3.86
CA SER A 27 -17.50 3.89 -3.54
C SER A 27 -18.34 5.17 -3.64
N ASN A 28 -17.71 6.33 -3.89
CA ASN A 28 -18.35 7.64 -3.85
C ASN A 28 -19.19 7.89 -2.58
N SER A 29 -18.89 7.15 -1.51
CA SER A 29 -19.64 7.14 -0.26
C SER A 29 -18.93 8.08 0.69
N VAL A 30 -19.68 9.12 1.06
CA VAL A 30 -19.38 10.19 2.01
C VAL A 30 -18.19 11.12 1.68
N GLU A 31 -18.53 12.40 1.51
CA GLU A 31 -17.57 13.52 1.39
C GLU A 31 -16.67 13.61 2.63
N GLU A 32 -17.23 13.32 3.82
CA GLU A 32 -16.52 13.38 5.10
C GLU A 32 -16.58 12.03 5.84
N LEU A 33 -15.45 11.62 6.42
CA LEU A 33 -15.41 10.40 7.24
C LEU A 33 -16.05 10.67 8.60
N LEU A 34 -16.96 9.79 9.02
CA LEU A 34 -17.53 9.85 10.36
C LEU A 34 -16.40 9.76 11.42
N PRO A 35 -16.48 10.52 12.51
CA PRO A 35 -15.50 10.45 13.58
C PRO A 35 -15.48 9.05 14.22
N ASN A 36 -14.43 8.79 14.99
CA ASN A 36 -14.35 7.60 15.83
C ASN A 36 -15.48 7.58 16.87
N ARG A 37 -15.72 6.42 17.48
CA ARG A 37 -16.78 6.26 18.50
C ARG A 37 -16.62 7.17 19.72
N ASP A 38 -15.40 7.62 19.99
CA ASP A 38 -15.04 8.55 21.06
C ASP A 38 -15.12 10.04 20.64
N GLY A 39 -15.57 10.32 19.40
CA GLY A 39 -15.68 11.66 18.85
C GLY A 39 -14.38 12.24 18.28
N THR A 40 -13.28 11.49 18.29
CA THR A 40 -12.02 11.96 17.70
C THR A 40 -12.03 11.89 16.17
N PRO A 41 -11.32 12.78 15.45
CA PRO A 41 -11.21 12.70 14.00
C PRO A 41 -10.60 11.38 13.54
N ARG A 42 -11.20 10.75 12.53
CA ARG A 42 -10.63 9.55 11.89
C ARG A 42 -9.35 9.92 11.14
N ARG A 43 -8.21 9.41 11.63
CA ARG A 43 -6.91 9.55 10.96
C ARG A 43 -6.61 8.43 9.96
N TRP A 44 -7.41 7.37 9.96
CA TRP A 44 -7.31 6.26 9.03
C TRP A 44 -8.69 5.99 8.43
N PHE A 45 -8.73 5.77 7.12
CA PHE A 45 -9.93 5.33 6.40
C PHE A 45 -10.23 3.88 6.77
N ARG A 46 -9.20 3.02 6.77
CA ARG A 46 -9.31 1.62 7.19
C ARG A 46 -9.16 1.48 8.71
N ASP A 47 -9.93 0.55 9.28
CA ASP A 47 -9.68 0.10 10.65
C ASP A 47 -8.41 -0.76 10.68
N LEU A 48 -7.45 -0.39 11.55
CA LEU A 48 -6.18 -1.11 11.66
C LEU A 48 -6.32 -2.27 12.64
N HIS A 49 -6.38 -3.49 12.11
CA HIS A 49 -6.47 -4.71 12.92
C HIS A 49 -5.09 -5.34 13.17
N ARG A 50 -4.14 -4.56 13.70
CA ARG A 50 -2.72 -4.98 13.80
C ARG A 50 -2.53 -6.28 14.57
N ASP A 51 -3.20 -6.43 15.71
CA ASP A 51 -3.10 -7.64 16.54
C ASP A 51 -3.69 -8.87 15.82
N TYR A 52 -4.78 -8.67 15.09
CA TYR A 52 -5.42 -9.72 14.30
C TYR A 52 -4.55 -10.14 13.10
N TRP A 53 -3.93 -9.18 12.41
CA TRP A 53 -2.97 -9.48 11.34
C TRP A 53 -1.77 -10.25 11.87
N SER A 54 -1.28 -9.89 13.05
CA SER A 54 -0.19 -10.61 13.69
C SER A 54 -0.59 -12.02 14.09
N TRP A 55 -1.81 -12.18 14.62
CA TRP A 55 -2.39 -13.49 14.89
C TRP A 55 -2.50 -14.38 13.64
N MET A 56 -2.75 -13.80 12.47
CA MET A 56 -2.75 -14.52 11.19
C MET A 56 -1.34 -14.85 10.65
N GLY A 57 -0.27 -14.43 11.34
CA GLY A 57 1.11 -14.80 11.03
C GLY A 57 1.98 -13.69 10.46
N LEU A 58 1.51 -12.44 10.41
CA LEU A 58 2.39 -11.31 10.07
C LEU A 58 3.24 -10.89 11.28
N ASP A 59 4.51 -10.58 11.05
CA ASP A 59 5.36 -10.04 12.11
C ASP A 59 4.89 -8.63 12.52
N ILE A 60 4.79 -8.38 13.83
CA ILE A 60 4.26 -7.12 14.35
C ILE A 60 5.20 -5.94 14.03
N LEU A 61 6.52 -6.13 14.01
CA LEU A 61 7.47 -5.06 13.69
C LEU A 61 7.37 -4.68 12.21
N GLU A 62 7.16 -5.66 11.34
CA GLU A 62 6.92 -5.41 9.91
C GLU A 62 5.60 -4.69 9.66
N ILE A 63 4.53 -5.07 10.36
CA ILE A 63 3.25 -4.33 10.33
C ILE A 63 3.48 -2.87 10.77
N GLN A 64 4.17 -2.65 11.90
CA GLN A 64 4.43 -1.29 12.39
C GLN A 64 5.26 -0.49 11.38
N LYS A 65 6.27 -1.10 10.77
CA LYS A 65 7.08 -0.45 9.73
C LYS A 65 6.22 0.01 8.55
N VAL A 66 5.40 -0.88 7.97
CA VAL A 66 4.51 -0.55 6.85
C VAL A 66 3.56 0.59 7.23
N VAL A 67 2.95 0.52 8.40
CA VAL A 67 2.02 1.55 8.88
C VAL A 67 2.74 2.89 9.10
N SER A 68 3.98 2.88 9.59
CA SER A 68 4.82 4.07 9.74
C SER A 68 5.20 4.68 8.39
N ASP A 69 5.56 3.86 7.40
CA ASP A 69 5.90 4.33 6.05
C ASP A 69 4.67 5.01 5.38
N ILE A 70 3.47 4.45 5.56
CA ILE A 70 2.20 5.06 5.13
C ILE A 70 1.93 6.39 5.85
N ALA A 71 2.07 6.40 7.18
CA ALA A 71 1.79 7.58 8.00
C ALA A 71 2.76 8.73 7.75
N GLY A 72 4.05 8.42 7.54
CA GLY A 72 5.13 9.38 7.32
C GLY A 72 5.23 9.89 5.88
N SER A 73 4.43 9.36 4.95
CA SER A 73 4.49 9.80 3.55
C SER A 73 4.09 11.27 3.40
N GLU A 74 4.84 12.01 2.58
CA GLU A 74 4.52 13.39 2.18
C GLU A 74 3.74 13.45 0.86
N ASN A 75 3.45 12.28 0.26
CA ASN A 75 2.74 12.21 -1.00
C ASN A 75 1.30 12.70 -0.87
N ARG A 76 0.76 13.17 -2.00
CA ARG A 76 -0.61 13.69 -2.08
C ARG A 76 -1.61 12.63 -1.62
N ARG A 77 -2.51 13.04 -0.73
CA ARG A 77 -3.62 12.23 -0.23
C ARG A 77 -4.93 12.67 -0.85
N THR A 78 -5.83 11.71 -1.08
CA THR A 78 -7.19 11.99 -1.57
C THR A 78 -8.03 12.64 -0.50
N ARG A 79 -7.87 12.21 0.76
CA ARG A 79 -8.53 12.81 1.92
C ARG A 79 -7.47 13.41 2.83
N GLU A 80 -7.51 14.74 2.95
CA GLU A 80 -6.57 15.47 3.82
C GLU A 80 -6.74 15.02 5.28
N GLY A 81 -5.62 14.81 5.99
CA GLY A 81 -5.61 14.33 7.38
C GLY A 81 -5.86 12.82 7.56
N VAL A 82 -6.15 12.07 6.49
CA VAL A 82 -6.39 10.61 6.54
C VAL A 82 -5.21 9.86 5.93
N LEU A 83 -4.45 9.19 6.78
CA LEU A 83 -3.08 8.77 6.52
C LEU A 83 -2.94 7.73 5.39
N ASP A 84 -3.85 6.77 5.28
CA ASP A 84 -3.84 5.67 4.30
C ASP A 84 -4.46 5.99 2.93
N THR A 85 -4.67 7.28 2.64
CA THR A 85 -5.33 7.73 1.39
C THR A 85 -4.37 8.34 0.38
N VAL A 86 -3.08 7.97 0.42
CA VAL A 86 -2.10 8.39 -0.59
C VAL A 86 -2.59 7.98 -1.98
N TYR A 87 -2.73 8.99 -2.85
CA TYR A 87 -3.47 8.90 -4.11
C TYR A 87 -2.76 8.02 -5.14
N GLU A 88 -1.46 8.24 -5.32
CA GLU A 88 -0.67 7.56 -6.36
C GLU A 88 -0.14 6.22 -5.87
N TYR A 89 -0.06 5.24 -6.76
CA TYR A 89 0.60 3.98 -6.44
C TYR A 89 2.12 4.19 -6.36
N GLY A 90 2.64 4.16 -5.14
CA GLY A 90 4.05 4.39 -4.83
C GLY A 90 4.26 4.47 -3.32
N PRO A 91 5.45 4.93 -2.85
CA PRO A 91 5.75 5.02 -1.44
C PRO A 91 4.66 5.73 -0.62
N GLY A 92 4.24 5.11 0.47
CA GLY A 92 3.15 5.57 1.34
C GLY A 92 1.74 5.16 0.91
N ASN A 93 1.55 4.64 -0.30
CA ASN A 93 0.26 4.07 -0.70
C ASN A 93 0.01 2.73 -0.01
N TRP A 94 -1.20 2.55 0.50
CA TRP A 94 -1.60 1.34 1.22
C TRP A 94 -1.26 0.05 0.47
N VAL A 95 -1.70 -0.06 -0.79
CA VAL A 95 -1.50 -1.29 -1.56
C VAL A 95 -0.03 -1.47 -1.90
N TYR A 96 0.66 -0.39 -2.26
CA TYR A 96 2.09 -0.42 -2.56
C TYR A 96 2.90 -0.96 -1.38
N GLU A 97 2.77 -0.38 -0.19
CA GLU A 97 3.60 -0.74 0.97
C GLU A 97 3.39 -2.20 1.42
N PHE A 98 2.14 -2.67 1.47
CA PHE A 98 1.86 -4.09 1.76
C PHE A 98 2.33 -5.03 0.64
N SER A 99 2.30 -4.58 -0.62
CA SER A 99 2.81 -5.36 -1.75
C SER A 99 4.33 -5.46 -1.72
N MET A 100 5.04 -4.39 -1.32
CA MET A 100 6.49 -4.42 -1.11
C MET A 100 6.88 -5.37 0.02
N LEU A 101 6.11 -5.41 1.11
CA LEU A 101 6.31 -6.39 2.18
C LEU A 101 6.10 -7.82 1.68
N ALA A 102 5.05 -8.06 0.89
CA ALA A 102 4.79 -9.37 0.30
C ALA A 102 5.92 -9.79 -0.66
N GLU A 103 6.40 -8.87 -1.51
CA GLU A 103 7.51 -9.12 -2.43
C GLU A 103 8.82 -9.46 -1.69
N LYS A 104 9.12 -8.76 -0.58
CA LYS A 104 10.25 -9.06 0.30
C LYS A 104 10.19 -10.51 0.78
N HIS A 105 9.04 -10.93 1.32
CA HIS A 105 8.85 -12.31 1.82
C HIS A 105 8.88 -13.35 0.71
N ALA A 106 8.24 -13.09 -0.43
CA ALA A 106 8.27 -14.00 -1.58
C ALA A 106 9.70 -14.16 -2.15
N SER A 107 10.50 -13.10 -2.11
CA SER A 107 11.89 -13.14 -2.56
C SER A 107 12.78 -13.87 -1.56
N HIS A 108 12.56 -13.67 -0.26
CA HIS A 108 13.25 -14.42 0.79
C HIS A 108 12.93 -15.92 0.73
N ALA A 109 11.65 -16.29 0.58
CA ALA A 109 11.25 -17.67 0.41
C ALA A 109 11.91 -18.34 -0.81
N ARG A 110 11.94 -17.64 -1.96
CA ARG A 110 12.65 -18.11 -3.16
C ARG A 110 14.16 -18.28 -2.91
N SER A 111 14.78 -17.42 -2.11
CA SER A 111 16.20 -17.56 -1.78
C SER A 111 16.47 -18.81 -0.94
N ILE A 112 15.60 -19.12 0.03
CA ILE A 112 15.69 -20.33 0.87
C ILE A 112 15.44 -21.59 0.02
N GLU A 113 14.47 -21.57 -0.89
CA GLU A 113 14.16 -22.73 -1.73
C GLU A 113 15.34 -23.14 -2.62
N ASN A 114 16.12 -22.17 -3.08
CA ASN A 114 17.29 -22.38 -3.93
C ASN A 114 18.54 -22.84 -3.16
N ASP A 115 18.53 -22.78 -1.83
CA ASP A 115 19.63 -23.18 -0.95
C ASP A 115 19.26 -24.46 -0.17
N PRO A 116 19.85 -25.62 -0.49
CA PRO A 116 19.53 -26.89 0.17
C PRO A 116 19.74 -26.89 1.69
N ASP A 117 20.79 -26.22 2.18
CA ASP A 117 21.15 -26.19 3.61
C ASP A 117 20.17 -25.29 4.37
N ALA A 118 19.90 -24.09 3.83
CA ALA A 118 18.92 -23.17 4.40
C ALA A 118 17.50 -23.75 4.39
N ARG A 119 17.16 -24.51 3.33
CA ARG A 119 15.87 -25.21 3.25
C ARG A 119 15.74 -26.26 4.35
N GLU A 120 16.77 -27.06 4.60
CA GLU A 120 16.76 -28.06 5.68
C GLU A 120 16.63 -27.40 7.07
N GLU A 121 17.33 -26.30 7.30
CA GLU A 121 17.22 -25.52 8.53
C GLU A 121 15.81 -24.95 8.73
N ALA A 122 15.23 -24.33 7.69
CA ALA A 122 13.86 -23.82 7.73
C ALA A 122 12.85 -24.92 8.09
N PHE A 123 12.97 -26.12 7.49
CA PHE A 123 12.10 -27.25 7.82
C PHE A 123 12.19 -27.69 9.30
N LYS A 124 13.36 -27.57 9.94
CA LYS A 124 13.54 -27.90 11.36
C LYS A 124 12.82 -26.90 12.27
N HIS A 125 12.75 -25.63 11.88
CA HIS A 125 12.08 -24.59 12.66
C HIS A 125 10.55 -24.65 12.62
N PHE A 126 9.96 -25.21 11.56
CA PHE A 126 8.50 -25.33 11.40
C PHE A 126 7.91 -26.66 11.90
N ARG A 127 8.73 -27.58 12.44
CA ARG A 127 8.29 -28.90 12.92
C ARG A 127 8.20 -28.99 14.44
#